data_AF-A0A3S5JSN0-F1
#
_entry.id   AF-A0A3S5JSN0-F1
#
_cell.length_a   1.000
_cell.length_b   1.000
_cell.length_c   1.000
_cell.angle_alpha   90.00
_cell.angle_beta   90.00
_cell.angle_gamma   90.00
#
_symmetry.space_group_name_H-M   'P 1'
#
loop_
_entity.id
_entity.type
_entity.pdbx_description
1 polymer ?
#
loop_
_entity_poly.entity_id
_entity_poly.type
_entity_poly.pdbx_seq_one_letter_code
_entity_poly.pdbx_strand_id
1 'polypeptide(L)'
;MGEHMEIMGKDIYFWNFIVLMFFTLFEVAAVFYDVIPGTEIEVTKMMVWAILIVVGIIKGFGIAAFFMHLKDDPRIYTRTALFPVLFVILMLWGIGLSNPAGVTELPSWCTPNWDYAETR
;
A
#
# COMPACT_ATOMS: atom_id res chain seq x y z
N MET A 1 -17.04 -6.75 -23.98
CA MET A 1 -16.33 -5.51 -24.34
C MET A 1 -17.03 -4.42 -23.54
N GLY A 2 -16.49 -4.12 -22.34
CA GLY A 2 -17.14 -3.23 -21.39
C GLY A 2 -17.38 -1.86 -22.01
N GLU A 3 -18.52 -1.24 -21.71
CA GLU A 3 -18.83 0.11 -22.19
C GLU A 3 -17.73 1.07 -21.72
N HIS A 4 -17.08 1.76 -22.66
CA HIS A 4 -16.21 2.89 -22.35
C HIS A 4 -17.09 4.00 -21.77
N MET A 5 -17.22 4.02 -20.44
CA MET A 5 -17.97 5.05 -19.73
C MET A 5 -17.19 6.35 -19.85
N GLU A 6 -17.56 7.17 -20.83
CA GLU A 6 -16.97 8.49 -21.01
C GLU A 6 -17.55 9.46 -19.97
N ILE A 7 -16.69 9.93 -19.08
CA ILE A 7 -17.02 10.99 -18.14
C ILE A 7 -16.36 12.26 -18.68
N MET A 8 -17.16 13.29 -18.96
CA MET A 8 -16.64 14.58 -19.46
C MET A 8 -15.90 14.45 -20.82
N GLY A 9 -16.31 13.50 -21.66
CA GLY A 9 -15.69 13.25 -22.98
C GLY A 9 -14.29 12.65 -22.90
N LYS A 10 -13.90 12.11 -21.75
CA LYS A 10 -12.67 11.33 -21.58
C LYS A 10 -13.00 9.99 -20.94
N ASP A 11 -12.21 8.98 -21.31
CA ASP A 11 -12.36 7.63 -20.78
C ASP A 11 -12.17 7.59 -19.26
N ILE A 12 -12.90 6.70 -18.58
CA ILE A 12 -12.74 6.40 -17.17
C ILE A 12 -11.30 6.01 -16.78
N TYR A 13 -10.52 5.39 -17.69
CA TYR A 13 -9.09 5.12 -17.44
C TYR A 13 -8.27 6.41 -17.31
N PHE A 14 -8.59 7.43 -18.10
CA PHE A 14 -7.92 8.73 -18.03
C PHE A 14 -8.20 9.40 -16.68
N TRP A 15 -9.45 9.38 -16.22
CA TRP A 15 -9.81 9.95 -14.93
C TRP A 15 -9.18 9.21 -13.75
N ASN A 16 -9.15 7.87 -13.80
CA ASN A 16 -8.47 7.09 -12.77
C ASN A 16 -6.97 7.42 -12.74
N PHE A 17 -6.32 7.55 -13.90
CA PHE A 17 -4.92 7.96 -13.97
C PHE A 17 -4.68 9.32 -13.29
N ILE A 18 -5.52 10.32 -13.55
CA ILE A 18 -5.42 11.65 -12.92
C ILE A 18 -5.60 11.55 -11.40
N VAL A 19 -6.58 10.78 -10.93
CA VAL A 19 -6.82 10.58 -9.50
C VAL A 19 -5.62 9.90 -8.83
N LEU A 20 -5.04 8.87 -9.46
CA LEU A 20 -3.83 8.21 -8.95
C LEU A 20 -2.65 9.17 -8.87
N MET A 21 -2.45 10.00 -9.90
CA MET A 21 -1.38 11.01 -9.91
C MET A 21 -1.60 12.11 -8.87
N PHE A 22 -2.84 12.50 -8.61
CA PHE A 22 -3.14 13.45 -7.54
C PHE A 22 -2.78 12.88 -6.16
N PHE A 23 -3.17 11.62 -5.90
CA PHE A 23 -2.86 10.95 -4.65
C PHE A 23 -1.36 10.69 -4.46
N THR A 24 -0.60 10.40 -5.53
CA THR A 24 0.86 10.25 -5.41
C THR A 24 1.53 11.57 -5.07
N LEU A 25 1.09 12.69 -5.63
CA LEU A 25 1.60 14.01 -5.23
C LEU A 25 1.29 14.30 -3.76
N PHE A 26 0.12 13.87 -3.27
CA PHE A 26 -0.24 14.01 -1.86
C PHE A 26 0.64 13.17 -0.93
N GLU A 27 0.97 11.93 -1.31
CA GLU A 27 1.92 11.08 -0.55
C GLU A 27 3.31 11.73 -0.48
N VAL A 28 3.81 12.25 -1.60
CA VAL A 28 5.11 12.93 -1.65
C VAL A 28 5.09 14.18 -0.77
N ALA A 29 4.02 14.98 -0.84
CA ALA A 29 3.87 16.16 0.01
C ALA A 29 3.80 15.79 1.50
N ALA A 30 3.07 14.74 1.85
CA ALA A 30 2.94 14.27 3.24
C ALA A 30 4.25 13.78 3.84
N VAL A 31 5.18 13.27 3.03
CA VAL A 31 6.52 12.84 3.48
C VAL A 31 7.52 13.99 3.46
N PHE A 32 7.35 14.97 2.57
CA PHE A 32 8.31 16.06 2.38
C PHE A 32 8.15 17.20 3.40
N TYR A 33 6.93 17.49 3.83
CA TYR A 33 6.66 18.60 4.75
C TYR A 33 6.54 18.13 6.20
N ASP A 34 7.32 18.75 7.09
CA ASP A 34 7.25 18.52 8.55
C ASP A 34 6.10 19.27 9.22
N VAL A 35 5.49 20.25 8.53
CA VAL A 35 4.36 21.06 9.00
C VAL A 35 3.37 21.20 7.85
N ILE A 36 2.07 21.11 8.12
CA ILE A 36 1.06 21.24 7.06
C ILE A 36 1.16 22.66 6.46
N PRO A 37 1.42 22.80 5.15
CA PRO A 37 1.66 24.10 4.53
C PRO A 37 0.47 25.02 4.75
N GLY A 38 0.71 26.17 5.39
CA GLY A 38 -0.33 27.16 5.75
C GLY A 38 -0.90 27.02 7.17
N THR A 39 -0.37 26.13 8.01
CA THR A 39 -0.77 26.00 9.42
C THR A 39 0.45 25.78 10.33
N GLU A 40 0.27 25.85 11.65
CA GLU A 40 1.30 25.51 12.66
C GLU A 40 1.21 24.05 13.12
N ILE A 41 0.48 23.19 12.37
CA ILE A 41 0.25 21.79 12.75
C ILE A 41 1.44 20.95 12.31
N GLU A 42 2.20 20.45 13.28
CA GLU A 42 3.31 19.52 13.04
C GLU A 42 2.82 18.18 12.50
N VAL A 43 3.51 17.70 11.46
CA VAL A 43 3.24 16.42 10.82
C VAL A 43 3.97 15.32 11.59
N THR A 44 3.26 14.69 12.51
CA THR A 44 3.82 13.56 13.26
C THR A 44 4.05 12.34 12.35
N LYS A 45 5.04 11.50 12.69
CA LYS A 45 5.33 10.25 11.97
C LYS A 45 4.10 9.34 11.83
N MET A 46 3.26 9.30 12.87
CA MET A 46 2.00 8.54 12.86
C MET A 46 1.01 9.07 11.84
N MET A 47 0.95 10.38 11.65
CA MET A 47 0.08 11.01 10.66
C MET A 47 0.55 10.70 9.23
N VAL A 48 1.86 10.79 8.96
CA VAL A 48 2.43 10.36 7.67
C VAL A 48 2.07 8.90 7.39
N TRP A 49 2.26 8.02 8.37
CA TRP A 49 1.96 6.60 8.24
C TRP A 49 0.48 6.34 7.93
N ALA A 50 -0.42 7.02 8.65
CA ALA A 50 -1.85 6.93 8.41
C ALA A 50 -2.23 7.39 6.99
N ILE A 51 -1.67 8.52 6.53
CA ILE A 51 -1.90 9.04 5.18
C ILE A 51 -1.43 8.04 4.12
N LEU A 52 -0.19 7.55 4.22
CA LEU A 52 0.37 6.62 3.25
C LEU A 52 -0.43 5.31 3.15
N ILE A 53 -0.91 4.78 4.28
CA ILE A 53 -1.72 3.56 4.30
C ILE A 53 -3.09 3.79 3.67
N VAL A 54 -3.80 4.84 4.09
CA VAL A 54 -5.15 5.14 3.58
C VAL A 54 -5.11 5.41 2.09
N VAL A 55 -4.19 6.25 1.64
CA VAL A 55 -4.02 6.58 0.22
C VAL A 55 -3.57 5.36 -0.58
N GLY A 56 -2.67 4.54 -0.03
CA GLY A 56 -2.25 3.28 -0.63
C GLY A 56 -3.41 2.30 -0.86
N ILE A 57 -4.34 2.16 0.09
CA ILE A 57 -5.54 1.33 -0.05
C ILE A 57 -6.45 1.85 -1.17
N ILE A 58 -6.73 3.15 -1.18
CA ILE A 58 -7.60 3.78 -2.20
C ILE A 58 -7.02 3.56 -3.60
N LYS A 59 -5.71 3.80 -3.77
CA LYS A 59 -5.01 3.60 -5.04
C LYS A 59 -4.99 2.13 -5.45
N GLY A 60 -4.71 1.23 -4.51
CA GLY A 60 -4.73 -0.22 -4.74
C GLY A 60 -6.08 -0.68 -5.28
N PHE A 61 -7.19 -0.16 -4.71
CA PHE A 61 -8.53 -0.42 -5.21
C PHE A 61 -8.75 0.17 -6.62
N GLY A 62 -8.33 1.41 -6.88
CA GLY A 62 -8.45 2.04 -8.19
C GLY A 62 -7.67 1.30 -9.29
N ILE A 63 -6.50 0.76 -8.98
CA ILE A 63 -5.70 -0.04 -9.91
C ILE A 63 -6.35 -1.40 -10.16
N ALA A 64 -6.79 -2.09 -9.10
CA ALA A 64 -7.45 -3.38 -9.23
C ALA A 64 -8.76 -3.27 -10.03
N ALA A 65 -9.62 -2.30 -9.69
CA ALA A 65 -10.93 -2.17 -10.31
C ALA A 65 -10.86 -1.78 -11.79
N PHE A 66 -10.01 -0.82 -12.16
CA PHE A 66 -10.00 -0.24 -13.50
C PHE A 66 -8.81 -0.70 -14.35
N PHE A 67 -7.56 -0.65 -13.85
CA PHE A 67 -6.40 -1.04 -14.67
C PHE A 67 -6.29 -2.56 -14.87
N MET A 68 -6.63 -3.34 -13.84
CA MET A 68 -6.66 -4.81 -13.94
C MET A 68 -8.00 -5.36 -14.45
N HIS A 69 -8.97 -4.49 -14.81
CA HIS A 69 -10.29 -4.88 -15.31
C HIS A 69 -11.11 -5.83 -14.40
N LEU A 70 -10.72 -6.00 -13.13
CA LEU A 70 -11.38 -6.93 -12.20
C LEU A 70 -12.85 -6.59 -11.92
N LYS A 71 -13.28 -5.37 -12.24
CA LYS A 71 -14.67 -4.94 -12.11
C LYS A 71 -15.57 -5.50 -13.23
N ASP A 72 -15.03 -5.60 -14.44
CA ASP A 72 -15.77 -6.07 -15.62
C ASP A 72 -15.57 -7.56 -15.88
N ASP A 73 -14.53 -8.14 -15.27
CA ASP A 73 -14.22 -9.55 -15.36
C ASP A 73 -15.16 -10.44 -14.52
N PRO A 74 -15.39 -11.71 -14.94
CA PRO A 74 -16.12 -12.69 -14.14
C PRO A 74 -15.60 -12.78 -12.70
N ARG A 75 -16.53 -12.84 -11.73
CA ARG A 75 -16.25 -12.85 -10.27
C ARG A 75 -15.24 -13.93 -9.81
N ILE A 76 -15.00 -14.96 -10.62
CA ILE A 76 -13.97 -15.96 -10.33
C ILE A 76 -12.56 -15.34 -10.32
N TYR A 77 -12.27 -14.38 -11.20
CA TYR A 77 -10.96 -13.74 -11.26
C TYR A 77 -10.69 -12.85 -10.04
N THR A 78 -11.71 -12.13 -9.56
CA THR A 78 -11.60 -11.37 -8.29
C THR A 78 -11.36 -12.28 -7.09
N ARG A 79 -11.99 -13.46 -7.06
CA ARG A 79 -11.77 -14.44 -5.98
C ARG A 79 -10.35 -15.00 -6.01
N THR A 80 -9.82 -15.31 -7.18
CA THR A 80 -8.44 -15.77 -7.35
C THR A 80 -7.44 -14.68 -7.00
N ALA A 81 -7.71 -13.41 -7.34
CA ALA A 81 -6.87 -12.27 -6.98
C ALA A 81 -6.88 -11.98 -5.46
N LEU A 82 -7.98 -12.26 -4.77
CA LEU A 82 -8.08 -12.11 -3.31
C LEU A 82 -7.32 -13.20 -2.53
N PHE A 83 -7.11 -14.37 -3.12
CA PHE A 83 -6.38 -15.46 -2.47
C PHE A 83 -4.94 -15.08 -2.03
N PRO A 84 -4.07 -14.54 -2.90
CA PRO A 84 -2.74 -14.11 -2.50
C PRO A 84 -2.77 -12.93 -1.51
N VAL A 85 -3.75 -12.02 -1.62
CA VAL A 85 -3.92 -10.92 -0.65
C VAL A 85 -4.24 -11.46 0.74
N LEU A 86 -5.19 -12.40 0.82
CA LEU A 86 -5.54 -13.08 2.07
C LEU A 86 -4.35 -13.84 2.64
N PHE A 87 -3.58 -14.52 1.80
CA PHE A 87 -2.39 -15.25 2.23
C PHE A 87 -1.32 -14.30 2.82
N VAL A 88 -1.05 -13.16 2.19
CA VAL A 88 -0.11 -12.15 2.74
C VAL A 88 -0.61 -11.61 4.08
N ILE A 89 -1.91 -11.31 4.20
CA ILE A 89 -2.49 -10.85 5.47
C ILE A 89 -2.31 -11.91 6.56
N LEU A 90 -2.55 -13.19 6.25
CA LEU A 90 -2.33 -14.29 7.18
C LEU A 90 -0.85 -14.44 7.56
N MET A 91 0.09 -14.24 6.64
CA MET A 91 1.52 -14.26 6.96
C MET A 91 1.92 -13.09 7.87
N LEU A 92 1.43 -11.88 7.59
CA LEU A 92 1.67 -10.72 8.44
C LEU A 92 1.06 -10.91 9.84
N TRP A 93 -0.12 -11.51 9.93
CA TRP A 93 -0.74 -11.84 11.21
C TRP A 93 0.02 -12.96 11.96
N GLY A 94 0.30 -14.06 11.26
CA GLY A 94 0.89 -15.26 11.85
C GLY A 94 2.34 -15.05 12.28
N ILE A 95 3.15 -14.38 11.47
CA ILE A 95 4.57 -14.15 11.74
C ILE A 95 4.79 -12.81 12.43
N GLY A 96 4.10 -11.75 11.98
CA GLY A 96 4.34 -10.39 12.46
C GLY A 96 3.70 -10.05 13.80
N LEU A 97 2.56 -10.65 14.15
CA LEU A 97 1.80 -10.32 15.38
C LEU A 97 1.76 -11.44 16.41
N SER A 98 2.03 -12.70 16.03
CA SER A 98 1.87 -13.86 16.91
C SER A 98 3.18 -14.37 17.52
N ASN A 99 4.30 -13.69 17.29
CA ASN A 99 5.62 -14.07 17.80
C ASN A 99 6.25 -12.90 18.57
N PRO A 100 6.75 -13.09 19.81
CA PRO A 100 7.35 -12.00 20.62
C PRO A 100 8.60 -11.37 19.97
N ALA A 101 9.27 -12.09 19.07
CA ALA A 101 10.40 -11.61 18.27
C ALA A 101 9.98 -10.87 16.97
N GLY A 102 8.73 -11.08 16.53
CA GLY A 102 8.05 -10.50 15.37
C GLY A 102 8.91 -9.80 14.31
N VAL A 103 8.55 -8.56 13.98
CA VAL A 103 9.22 -7.76 12.94
C VAL A 103 10.46 -7.03 13.45
N THR A 104 10.57 -6.90 14.77
CA THR A 104 11.61 -6.12 15.46
C THR A 104 12.95 -6.85 15.56
N GLU A 105 12.97 -8.17 15.43
CA GLU A 105 14.20 -8.97 15.38
C GLU A 105 14.68 -9.29 13.95
N LEU A 106 14.06 -8.75 12.89
CA LEU A 106 14.59 -8.91 11.52
C LEU A 106 16.06 -8.45 11.37
N PRO A 107 16.51 -7.34 12.00
CA PRO A 107 17.91 -6.94 11.93
C PRO A 107 18.88 -7.99 12.48
N SER A 108 18.54 -8.69 13.56
CA SER A 108 19.41 -9.75 14.12
C SER A 108 19.45 -11.00 13.24
N TRP A 109 18.42 -11.25 12.43
CA TRP A 109 18.41 -12.32 11.43
C TRP A 109 19.26 -11.98 10.19
N CYS A 110 19.21 -10.73 9.71
CA CYS A 110 19.98 -10.28 8.55
C CYS A 110 21.46 -10.03 8.87
N THR A 111 21.83 -9.78 10.13
CA THR A 111 23.22 -9.69 10.60
C THR A 111 23.43 -10.59 11.81
N PRO A 112 23.67 -11.90 11.60
CA PRO A 112 24.00 -12.81 12.69
C PRO A 112 25.29 -12.37 13.38
N ASN A 113 25.30 -12.36 14.72
CA ASN A 113 26.53 -12.17 15.48
C ASN A 113 27.37 -13.46 15.41
N TRP A 114 28.61 -13.36 14.90
CA TRP A 114 29.52 -14.49 14.67
C TRP A 114 30.41 -14.82 15.88
N ASP A 115 30.15 -14.26 17.07
CA ASP A 115 30.95 -14.48 18.29
C ASP A 115 31.24 -15.97 18.60
N TYR A 116 30.34 -16.88 18.21
CA TYR A 116 30.52 -18.33 18.37
C TYR A 116 31.59 -18.94 17.44
N ALA A 117 32.00 -18.25 16.38
CA ALA A 117 33.07 -18.69 15.47
C ALA A 117 34.47 -18.24 15.94
N GLU A 118 34.54 -17.29 16.87
CA GLU A 118 35.78 -16.69 17.37
C GLU A 118 36.27 -17.34 18.67
N THR A 119 35.40 -18.10 19.35
CA THR A 119 35.73 -18.87 20.55
C THR A 119 35.88 -20.36 20.20
N ARG A 120 37.04 -20.75 19.66
CA ARG A 120 37.53 -22.13 19.60
C ARG A 120 38.82 -22.29 20.38
#